data_AF-A0A5D3KUC9-F1
#
_entry.id   AF-A0A5D3KUC9-F1
#
_cell.length_a   1.000
_cell.length_b   1.000
_cell.length_c   1.000
_cell.angle_alpha   90.00
_cell.angle_beta   90.00
_cell.angle_gamma   90.00
#
_symmetry.space_group_name_H-M   'P 1'
#
loop_
_entity.id
_entity.type
_entity.pdbx_description
1 polymer ?
#
loop_
_entity_poly.entity_id
_entity_poly.type
_entity_poly.pdbx_seq_one_letter_code
_entity_poly.pdbx_strand_id
1 'polypeptide(L)'
;MRDFRDAKAMAQTLRESLTTKAVTISHSESLELVSRMLGVADWNTLSALLHAERRDTAAPIVRLKSPSAVYPAIPLRDFVPFPNATFPLFVGREHTVLALNHAFEGEREMVCAIQRDSGVDDPAFADLYEVGVLAQLLELERLSDGSIRVLTRAIRRVGLHSFTAVATGYRSDTSELPERPAVDAPDLVRRAIQRFEDYAAAHLLLMPDVWLFFDQTRDVGRIADTMATRMKLPVKDKYELLAILDPVKRLEKIDSLLDVSARPFGPAYEAARRRALVLADQRRHQFATLEHLLLALTEDGDAAPVLQACNADLDVLRKNLADYLDKELAHTMIETGTAAPTAAFLRVDRRAALHAQEVGYPAVTGTNALVALFPETRSPAARMLADQGVTRWRVDKAIARNAAKEKG
;
A
#
# COMPACT_ATOMS: atom_id res chain seq x y z
N MET A 1 -0.79 39.27 12.33
CA MET A 1 -1.37 38.41 11.28
C MET A 1 -2.12 37.29 11.97
N ARG A 2 -3.38 37.06 11.61
CA ARG A 2 -4.12 35.89 12.13
C ARG A 2 -3.49 34.65 11.50
N ASP A 3 -3.06 33.70 12.32
CA ASP A 3 -2.43 32.47 11.83
C ASP A 3 -3.51 31.58 11.21
N PHE A 4 -3.40 31.34 9.90
CA PHE A 4 -4.40 30.60 9.12
C PHE A 4 -4.13 29.08 9.14
N ARG A 5 -2.95 28.64 9.62
CA ARG A 5 -2.39 27.30 9.39
C ARG A 5 -3.27 26.15 9.87
N ASP A 6 -4.15 26.41 10.83
CA ASP A 6 -5.02 25.41 11.47
C ASP A 6 -6.47 25.46 10.99
N ALA A 7 -6.82 26.22 9.96
CA ALA A 7 -8.21 26.42 9.54
C ALA A 7 -9.00 25.12 9.27
N LYS A 8 -8.36 24.08 8.71
CA LYS A 8 -9.00 22.76 8.51
C LYS A 8 -9.25 22.04 9.84
N ALA A 9 -8.29 22.10 10.77
CA ALA A 9 -8.44 21.52 12.10
C ALA A 9 -9.54 22.25 12.89
N MET A 10 -9.59 23.59 12.78
CA MET A 10 -10.65 24.39 13.37
C MET A 10 -12.04 24.04 12.83
N ALA A 11 -12.17 23.78 11.53
CA ALA A 11 -13.44 23.39 10.91
C ALA A 11 -13.88 21.99 11.38
N GLN A 12 -12.94 21.07 11.51
CA GLN A 12 -13.17 19.75 12.07
C GLN A 12 -13.62 19.84 13.55
N THR A 13 -12.89 20.56 14.40
CA THR A 13 -13.24 20.75 15.81
C THR A 13 -14.58 21.47 15.98
N LEU A 14 -14.89 22.46 15.14
CA LEU A 14 -16.17 23.15 15.15
C LEU A 14 -17.32 22.18 14.83
N ARG A 15 -17.14 21.34 13.80
CA ARG A 15 -18.14 20.34 13.42
C ARG A 15 -18.35 19.30 14.51
N GLU A 16 -17.28 18.81 15.12
CA GLU A 16 -17.34 17.88 16.26
C GLU A 16 -18.07 18.52 17.46
N SER A 17 -17.75 19.77 17.79
CA SER A 17 -18.40 20.51 18.88
C SER A 17 -19.89 20.74 18.62
N LEU A 18 -20.28 21.10 17.40
CA LEU A 18 -21.69 21.29 17.04
C LEU A 18 -22.47 19.98 17.04
N THR A 19 -21.83 18.88 16.64
CA THR A 19 -22.42 17.53 16.68
C THR A 19 -22.73 17.12 18.12
N THR A 20 -21.85 17.42 19.09
CA THR A 20 -22.14 17.18 20.52
C THR A 20 -23.32 18.01 21.06
N LYS A 21 -23.69 19.10 20.38
CA LYS A 21 -24.84 19.97 20.69
C LYS A 21 -26.06 19.68 19.81
N ALA A 22 -26.11 18.51 19.16
CA ALA A 22 -27.18 18.08 18.26
C ALA A 22 -27.43 18.99 17.04
N VAL A 23 -26.42 19.76 16.62
CA VAL A 23 -26.44 20.54 15.38
C VAL A 23 -25.51 19.89 14.36
N THR A 24 -26.07 19.35 13.28
CA THR A 24 -25.30 18.73 12.19
C THR A 24 -25.07 19.73 11.08
N ILE A 25 -23.80 19.98 10.75
CA ILE A 25 -23.39 20.76 9.58
C ILE A 25 -22.49 19.91 8.67
N SER A 26 -22.56 20.14 7.37
CA SER A 26 -21.69 19.52 6.39
C SER A 26 -20.23 19.99 6.54
N HIS A 27 -19.30 19.23 5.95
CA HIS A 27 -17.90 19.62 5.90
C HIS A 27 -17.71 20.98 5.23
N SER A 28 -18.36 21.21 4.09
CA SER A 28 -18.30 22.48 3.36
C SER A 28 -18.83 23.65 4.19
N GLU A 29 -19.94 23.49 4.91
CA GLU A 29 -20.48 24.53 5.80
C GLU A 29 -19.54 24.85 6.96
N SER A 30 -18.85 23.85 7.52
CA SER A 30 -17.86 24.08 8.58
C SER A 30 -16.64 24.88 8.09
N LEU A 31 -16.20 24.64 6.86
CA LEU A 31 -15.11 25.38 6.24
C LEU A 31 -15.51 26.83 5.92
N GLU A 32 -16.73 27.05 5.42
CA GLU A 32 -17.29 28.38 5.20
C GLU A 32 -17.38 29.21 6.49
N LEU A 33 -17.85 28.60 7.59
CA LEU A 33 -17.95 29.26 8.88
C LEU A 33 -16.59 29.66 9.45
N VAL A 34 -15.58 28.77 9.35
CA VAL A 34 -14.22 29.07 9.78
C VAL A 34 -13.59 30.15 8.91
N SER A 35 -13.89 30.18 7.62
CA SER A 35 -13.37 31.20 6.69
C SER A 35 -13.87 32.58 7.07
N ARG A 36 -15.17 32.71 7.34
CA ARG A 36 -15.78 33.96 7.84
C ARG A 36 -15.24 34.36 9.19
N MET A 37 -15.03 33.39 10.10
CA MET A 37 -14.46 33.65 11.43
C MET A 37 -13.03 34.21 11.37
N LEU A 38 -12.23 33.73 10.42
CA LEU A 38 -10.88 34.22 10.17
C LEU A 38 -10.85 35.57 9.42
N GLY A 39 -12.00 36.05 8.95
CA GLY A 39 -12.16 37.34 8.27
C GLY A 39 -12.02 37.25 6.75
N VAL A 40 -12.22 36.07 6.18
CA VAL A 40 -12.13 35.81 4.74
C VAL A 40 -13.51 35.46 4.19
N ALA A 41 -13.80 35.87 2.95
CA ALA A 41 -15.16 35.84 2.37
C ALA A 41 -15.73 34.42 2.24
N ASP A 42 -14.89 33.47 1.82
CA ASP A 42 -15.23 32.07 1.57
C ASP A 42 -14.01 31.16 1.74
N TRP A 43 -14.27 29.85 1.74
CA TRP A 43 -13.21 28.85 1.85
C TRP A 43 -12.22 28.88 0.69
N ASN A 44 -12.68 29.20 -0.53
CA ASN A 44 -11.81 29.27 -1.70
C ASN A 44 -10.71 30.34 -1.53
N THR A 45 -11.09 31.50 -1.01
CA THR A 45 -10.18 32.63 -0.77
C THR A 45 -9.21 32.33 0.37
N LEU A 46 -9.69 31.72 1.46
CA LEU A 46 -8.82 31.34 2.59
C LEU A 46 -7.83 30.24 2.18
N SER A 47 -8.29 29.26 1.39
CA SER A 47 -7.43 28.20 0.83
C SER A 47 -6.35 28.79 -0.07
N ALA A 48 -6.68 29.79 -0.90
CA ALA A 48 -5.71 30.46 -1.76
C ALA A 48 -4.61 31.19 -0.96
N LEU A 49 -4.98 31.88 0.14
CA LEU A 49 -4.04 32.56 1.04
C LEU A 49 -3.11 31.57 1.75
N LEU A 50 -3.65 30.44 2.21
CA LEU A 50 -2.87 29.34 2.82
C LEU A 50 -1.85 28.72 1.87
N HIS A 51 -2.21 28.60 0.58
CA HIS A 51 -1.30 28.10 -0.43
C HIS A 51 -0.26 29.13 -0.87
N ALA A 52 -0.57 30.43 -0.81
CA ALA A 52 0.39 31.49 -1.10
C ALA A 52 1.54 31.51 -0.07
N GLU A 53 1.24 31.36 1.22
CA GLU A 53 2.27 31.31 2.27
C GLU A 53 3.12 30.02 2.25
N ARG A 54 2.58 28.89 1.76
CA ARG A 54 3.33 27.63 1.62
C ARG A 54 4.28 27.60 0.43
N ARG A 55 4.11 28.47 -0.57
CA ARG A 55 4.99 28.54 -1.76
C ARG A 55 6.40 29.03 -1.43
N ASP A 56 6.60 29.73 -0.31
CA ASP A 56 7.91 30.28 0.06
C ASP A 56 8.89 29.23 0.65
N THR A 57 8.45 27.99 0.90
CA THR A 57 9.31 26.92 1.46
C THR A 57 9.49 25.68 0.58
N ALA A 58 8.92 25.65 -0.63
CA ALA A 58 9.06 24.51 -1.53
C ALA A 58 10.24 24.71 -2.49
N ALA A 59 11.12 23.71 -2.59
CA ALA A 59 12.22 23.68 -3.56
C ALA A 59 11.71 23.97 -4.98
N PRO A 60 12.50 24.69 -5.81
CA PRO A 60 12.02 25.18 -7.10
C PRO A 60 11.62 24.02 -8.02
N ILE A 61 10.34 23.99 -8.39
CA ILE A 61 9.83 23.16 -9.46
C ILE A 61 10.54 23.60 -10.74
N VAL A 62 11.32 22.71 -11.35
CA VAL A 62 11.85 22.93 -12.69
C VAL A 62 10.65 23.00 -13.64
N ARG A 63 10.22 24.21 -13.99
CA ARG A 63 9.28 24.44 -15.10
C ARG A 63 10.01 24.14 -16.39
N LEU A 64 10.00 22.88 -16.81
CA LEU A 64 10.30 22.55 -18.20
C LEU A 64 9.24 23.26 -19.05
N LYS A 65 9.67 24.11 -20.00
CA LYS A 65 8.81 24.67 -21.06
C LYS A 65 8.42 23.54 -22.03
N SER A 66 7.66 22.57 -21.56
CA SER A 66 7.01 21.58 -22.42
C SER A 66 5.66 22.16 -22.87
N PRO A 67 5.20 21.88 -24.09
CA PRO A 67 3.86 22.27 -24.52
C PRO A 67 2.84 21.65 -23.56
N SER A 68 1.91 22.47 -23.04
CA SER A 68 0.84 21.97 -22.19
C SER A 68 -0.37 21.57 -23.04
N ALA A 69 -0.99 20.46 -22.68
CA ALA A 69 -2.14 19.90 -23.36
C ALA A 69 -3.23 19.54 -22.35
N VAL A 70 -4.47 19.76 -22.74
CA VAL A 70 -5.63 19.57 -21.87
C VAL A 70 -6.35 18.28 -22.23
N TYR A 71 -6.38 17.35 -21.29
CA TYR A 71 -7.00 16.04 -21.46
C TYR A 71 -8.22 15.87 -20.55
N PRO A 72 -9.18 15.00 -20.93
CA PRO A 72 -10.12 14.42 -19.98
C PRO A 72 -9.33 13.73 -18.86
N ALA A 73 -9.80 13.86 -17.63
CA ALA A 73 -9.08 13.33 -16.48
C ALA A 73 -10.00 12.47 -15.61
N ILE A 74 -9.41 11.54 -14.87
CA ILE A 74 -10.12 10.73 -13.87
C ILE A 74 -9.27 10.70 -12.61
N PRO A 75 -9.87 10.96 -11.44
CA PRO A 75 -9.17 10.77 -10.19
C PRO A 75 -9.14 9.28 -9.81
N LEU A 76 -7.94 8.77 -9.55
CA LEU A 76 -7.71 7.40 -9.11
C LEU A 76 -7.56 7.34 -7.60
N ARG A 77 -8.27 6.38 -6.99
CA ARG A 77 -8.24 6.08 -5.56
C ARG A 77 -7.48 4.81 -5.30
N ASP A 78 -6.68 4.81 -4.24
CA ASP A 78 -5.95 3.64 -3.75
C ASP A 78 -5.11 2.91 -4.82
N PHE A 79 -4.81 3.57 -5.94
CA PHE A 79 -4.19 2.95 -7.10
C PHE A 79 -3.26 3.95 -7.82
N VAL A 80 -2.06 3.46 -8.15
CA VAL A 80 -1.03 4.19 -8.88
C VAL A 80 -0.67 3.38 -10.12
N PRO A 81 -1.07 3.81 -11.33
CA PRO A 81 -0.67 3.17 -12.56
C PRO A 81 0.79 3.51 -12.90
N PHE A 82 1.49 2.56 -13.52
CA PHE A 82 2.83 2.77 -14.07
C PHE A 82 2.80 2.59 -15.59
N PRO A 83 3.64 3.30 -16.36
CA PRO A 83 3.74 3.13 -17.81
C PRO A 83 3.83 1.66 -18.25
N ASN A 84 3.21 1.36 -19.40
CA ASN A 84 3.04 0.02 -19.99
C ASN A 84 2.11 -0.94 -19.23
N ALA A 85 1.68 -0.61 -18.01
CA ALA A 85 0.70 -1.42 -17.29
C ALA A 85 -0.68 -1.31 -17.96
N THR A 86 -1.36 -2.44 -18.09
CA THR A 86 -2.78 -2.48 -18.46
C THR A 86 -3.59 -2.84 -17.23
N PHE A 87 -4.64 -2.08 -16.93
CA PHE A 87 -5.45 -2.23 -15.72
C PHE A 87 -6.93 -1.91 -15.99
N PRO A 88 -7.86 -2.59 -15.31
CA PRO A 88 -9.28 -2.26 -15.39
C PRO A 88 -9.60 -1.05 -14.48
N LEU A 89 -10.44 -0.15 -14.99
CA LEU A 89 -11.08 0.90 -14.20
C LEU A 89 -12.57 0.60 -14.08
N PHE A 90 -13.08 0.70 -12.86
CA PHE A 90 -14.51 0.60 -12.56
C PHE A 90 -15.03 1.99 -12.27
N VAL A 91 -15.98 2.45 -13.09
CA VAL A 91 -16.47 3.82 -13.06
C VAL A 91 -17.96 3.82 -12.74
N GLY A 92 -18.36 4.62 -11.75
CA GLY A 92 -19.76 4.82 -11.36
C GLY A 92 -20.14 6.25 -10.97
N ARG A 93 -19.18 7.18 -10.88
CA ARG A 93 -19.47 8.60 -10.55
C ARG A 93 -19.77 9.40 -11.80
N GLU A 94 -20.75 10.29 -11.72
CA GLU A 94 -21.24 11.10 -12.84
C GLU A 94 -20.11 11.85 -13.57
N HIS A 95 -19.31 12.66 -12.87
CA HIS A 95 -18.20 13.40 -13.48
C HIS A 95 -17.13 12.50 -14.12
N THR A 96 -16.94 11.29 -13.60
CA THR A 96 -15.99 10.32 -14.15
C THR A 96 -16.53 9.64 -15.41
N VAL A 97 -17.83 9.30 -15.42
CA VAL A 97 -18.51 8.75 -16.61
C VAL A 97 -18.51 9.78 -17.74
N LEU A 98 -18.76 11.06 -17.43
CA LEU A 98 -18.74 12.13 -18.42
C LEU A 98 -17.35 12.31 -19.03
N ALA A 99 -16.29 12.35 -18.21
CA ALA A 99 -14.91 12.46 -18.68
C ALA A 99 -14.52 11.28 -19.57
N LEU A 100 -14.97 10.08 -19.21
CA LEU A 100 -14.74 8.86 -19.97
C LEU A 100 -15.41 8.92 -21.35
N ASN A 101 -16.69 9.31 -21.42
CA ASN A 101 -17.41 9.44 -22.69
C ASN A 101 -16.71 10.46 -23.60
N HIS A 102 -16.33 11.61 -23.05
CA HIS A 102 -15.60 12.64 -23.80
C HIS A 102 -14.23 12.13 -24.31
N ALA A 103 -13.53 11.30 -23.55
CA ALA A 103 -12.29 10.67 -24.01
C ALA A 103 -12.55 9.69 -25.17
N PHE A 104 -13.62 8.90 -25.12
CA PHE A 104 -13.99 7.98 -26.21
C PHE A 104 -14.45 8.67 -27.49
N GLU A 105 -15.05 9.85 -27.39
CA GLU A 105 -15.41 10.70 -28.53
C GLU A 105 -14.20 11.36 -29.20
N GLY A 106 -13.12 11.56 -28.43
CA GLY A 106 -11.85 12.10 -28.92
C GLY A 106 -10.82 11.02 -29.27
N GLU A 107 -9.57 11.25 -28.86
CA GLU A 107 -8.43 10.38 -29.19
C GLU A 107 -8.30 9.14 -28.30
N ARG A 108 -9.30 8.86 -27.45
CA ARG A 108 -9.28 7.78 -26.44
C ARG A 108 -8.13 7.92 -25.45
N GLU A 109 -7.66 9.13 -25.24
CA GLU A 109 -6.65 9.46 -24.24
C GLU A 109 -7.28 10.14 -23.04
N MET A 110 -6.77 9.80 -21.85
CA MET A 110 -7.18 10.39 -20.60
C MET A 110 -6.03 10.45 -19.60
N VAL A 111 -6.12 11.40 -18.67
CA VAL A 111 -5.16 11.56 -17.59
C VAL A 111 -5.67 10.89 -16.32
N CYS A 112 -4.89 9.96 -15.82
CA CYS A 112 -5.05 9.36 -14.51
C CYS A 112 -4.39 10.26 -13.45
N ALA A 113 -5.20 10.98 -12.67
CA ALA A 113 -4.73 11.82 -11.58
C ALA A 113 -4.81 11.06 -10.25
N ILE A 114 -3.71 11.00 -9.50
CA ILE A 114 -3.63 10.17 -8.30
C ILE A 114 -4.06 10.98 -7.08
N GLN A 115 -5.04 10.47 -6.33
CA GLN A 115 -5.48 11.12 -5.08
C GLN A 115 -4.47 10.86 -3.95
N ARG A 116 -4.26 11.89 -3.12
CA ARG A 116 -3.49 11.79 -1.87
C ARG A 116 -4.26 11.07 -0.77
N ASP A 117 -5.58 11.28 -0.75
CA ASP A 117 -6.51 10.71 0.21
C ASP A 117 -7.72 10.16 -0.55
N SER A 118 -7.97 8.86 -0.43
CA SER A 118 -9.07 8.16 -1.11
C SER A 118 -10.45 8.45 -0.51
N GLY A 119 -10.50 9.08 0.66
CA GLY A 119 -11.74 9.50 1.32
C GLY A 119 -12.40 10.72 0.67
N VAL A 120 -11.72 11.42 -0.24
CA VAL A 120 -12.26 12.63 -0.89
C VAL A 120 -13.10 12.26 -2.10
N ASP A 121 -14.40 12.58 -2.04
CA ASP A 121 -15.31 12.13 -3.08
C ASP A 121 -15.15 12.84 -4.42
N ASP A 122 -15.17 14.17 -4.35
CA ASP A 122 -14.97 15.08 -5.47
C ASP A 122 -13.66 15.84 -5.25
N PRO A 123 -12.51 15.29 -5.68
CA PRO A 123 -11.21 15.86 -5.37
C PRO A 123 -10.97 17.16 -6.12
N ALA A 124 -10.44 18.16 -5.40
CA ALA A 124 -9.85 19.33 -6.02
C ALA A 124 -8.37 19.07 -6.36
N PHE A 125 -7.75 19.97 -7.13
CA PHE A 125 -6.33 19.83 -7.50
C PHE A 125 -5.40 19.70 -6.28
N ALA A 126 -5.72 20.32 -5.15
CA ALA A 126 -4.93 20.23 -3.92
C ALA A 126 -4.95 18.84 -3.27
N ASP A 127 -5.98 18.03 -3.56
CA ASP A 127 -6.13 16.66 -3.04
C ASP A 127 -5.41 15.64 -3.93
N LEU A 128 -4.82 16.09 -5.04
CA LEU A 128 -4.13 15.27 -6.03
C LEU A 128 -2.62 15.45 -5.93
N TYR A 129 -1.91 14.42 -6.35
CA TYR A 129 -0.49 14.50 -6.59
C TYR A 129 -0.17 15.21 -7.91
N GLU A 130 1.01 15.82 -7.99
CA GLU A 130 1.44 16.62 -9.13
C GLU A 130 1.86 15.79 -10.35
N VAL A 131 2.21 14.51 -10.15
CA VAL A 131 2.54 13.58 -11.23
C VAL A 131 1.38 12.63 -11.44
N GLY A 132 0.86 12.59 -12.68
CA GLY A 132 -0.14 11.65 -13.15
C GLY A 132 0.39 10.78 -14.29
N VAL A 133 -0.52 10.04 -14.91
CA VAL A 133 -0.21 9.17 -16.05
C VAL A 133 -1.20 9.44 -17.18
N LEU A 134 -0.68 9.73 -18.37
CA LEU A 134 -1.49 9.69 -19.58
C LEU A 134 -1.74 8.23 -19.93
N ALA A 135 -3.00 7.88 -20.16
CA ALA A 135 -3.46 6.54 -20.41
C ALA A 135 -4.38 6.50 -21.62
N GLN A 136 -4.36 5.36 -22.33
CA GLN A 136 -5.21 5.08 -23.47
C GLN A 136 -6.34 4.13 -23.07
N LEU A 137 -7.55 4.46 -23.49
CA LEU A 137 -8.75 3.65 -23.33
C LEU A 137 -8.79 2.59 -24.43
N LEU A 138 -8.82 1.31 -24.02
CA LEU A 138 -8.83 0.19 -24.95
C LEU A 138 -10.26 -0.26 -25.24
N GLU A 139 -10.94 -0.74 -24.20
CA GLU A 139 -12.25 -1.39 -24.31
C GLU A 139 -13.18 -0.91 -23.19
N LEU A 140 -14.46 -0.73 -23.49
CA LEU A 140 -15.51 -0.37 -22.55
C LEU A 140 -16.56 -1.48 -22.50
N GLU A 141 -16.87 -1.95 -21.30
CA GLU A 141 -17.91 -2.93 -21.03
C GLU A 141 -18.90 -2.37 -20.00
N ARG A 142 -20.19 -2.39 -20.33
CA ARG A 142 -21.26 -2.03 -19.39
C ARG A 142 -21.69 -3.29 -18.65
N LEU A 143 -21.57 -3.27 -17.33
CA LEU A 143 -21.95 -4.39 -16.47
C LEU A 143 -23.46 -4.39 -16.22
N SER A 144 -23.99 -5.54 -15.81
CA SER A 144 -25.43 -5.75 -15.58
C SER A 144 -26.01 -4.90 -14.45
N ASP A 145 -25.17 -4.38 -13.54
CA ASP A 145 -25.52 -3.47 -12.46
C ASP A 145 -25.53 -1.99 -12.89
N GLY A 146 -25.23 -1.70 -14.16
CA GLY A 146 -25.16 -0.35 -14.72
C GLY A 146 -23.79 0.33 -14.54
N SER A 147 -22.84 -0.29 -13.85
CA SER A 147 -21.46 0.22 -13.75
C SER A 147 -20.69 -0.02 -15.06
N ILE A 148 -19.65 0.79 -15.29
CA ILE A 148 -18.83 0.70 -16.50
C ILE A 148 -17.44 0.19 -16.12
N ARG A 149 -17.01 -0.89 -16.77
CA ARG A 149 -15.64 -1.39 -16.71
C ARG A 149 -14.89 -0.96 -17.96
N VAL A 150 -13.72 -0.33 -17.78
CA VAL A 150 -12.89 0.14 -18.89
C VAL A 150 -11.50 -0.44 -18.78
N LEU A 151 -11.04 -1.13 -19.81
CA LEU A 151 -9.66 -1.59 -19.89
C LEU A 151 -8.78 -0.43 -20.34
N THR A 152 -7.77 -0.10 -19.53
CA THR A 152 -6.95 1.10 -19.70
C THR A 152 -5.48 0.71 -19.76
N ARG A 153 -4.70 1.32 -20.66
CA ARG A 153 -3.24 1.16 -20.74
C ARG A 153 -2.55 2.45 -20.36
N ALA A 154 -1.70 2.42 -19.34
CA ALA A 154 -0.81 3.53 -19.01
C ALA A 154 0.25 3.69 -20.09
N ILE A 155 0.38 4.92 -20.61
CA ILE A 155 1.32 5.24 -21.70
C ILE A 155 2.57 5.90 -21.12
N ARG A 156 2.42 7.05 -20.46
CA ARG A 156 3.56 7.87 -20.01
C ARG A 156 3.22 8.76 -18.83
N ARG A 157 4.27 9.19 -18.11
CA ARG A 157 4.16 10.15 -16.99
C ARG A 157 3.84 11.55 -17.51
N VAL A 158 2.99 12.26 -16.79
CA VAL A 158 2.63 13.66 -17.08
C VAL A 158 2.62 14.49 -15.80
N GLY A 159 2.97 15.76 -15.93
CA GLY A 159 2.88 16.73 -14.85
C GLY A 159 1.51 17.39 -14.91
N LEU A 160 0.79 17.43 -13.79
CA LEU A 160 -0.51 18.06 -13.68
C LEU A 160 -0.36 19.53 -13.28
N HIS A 161 -1.05 20.43 -13.96
CA HIS A 161 -1.03 21.88 -13.67
C HIS A 161 -2.36 22.38 -13.11
N SER A 162 -3.45 21.73 -13.50
CA SER A 162 -4.79 22.01 -12.99
C SER A 162 -5.63 20.74 -13.03
N PHE A 163 -6.68 20.69 -12.23
CA PHE A 163 -7.70 19.65 -12.27
C PHE A 163 -9.05 20.30 -11.94
N THR A 164 -9.98 20.25 -12.87
CA THR A 164 -11.24 21.00 -12.80
C THR A 164 -12.41 20.14 -13.25
N ALA A 165 -13.54 20.24 -12.56
CA ALA A 165 -14.81 19.67 -13.01
C ALA A 165 -15.49 20.65 -13.97
N VAL A 166 -15.84 20.18 -15.17
CA VAL A 166 -16.61 20.92 -16.17
C VAL A 166 -17.82 20.09 -16.60
N ALA A 167 -18.68 20.65 -17.47
CA ALA A 167 -19.89 19.98 -17.95
C ALA A 167 -19.59 18.62 -18.63
N THR A 168 -18.41 18.45 -19.23
CA THR A 168 -17.97 17.20 -19.87
C THR A 168 -17.18 16.27 -18.94
N GLY A 169 -17.25 16.49 -17.62
CA GLY A 169 -16.51 15.73 -16.61
C GLY A 169 -15.22 16.43 -16.16
N TYR A 170 -14.31 15.70 -15.54
CA TYR A 170 -13.03 16.27 -15.12
C TYR A 170 -12.08 16.51 -16.30
N ARG A 171 -11.35 17.62 -16.25
CA ARG A 171 -10.26 17.97 -17.18
C ARG A 171 -9.02 18.39 -16.43
N SER A 172 -7.86 18.08 -17.02
CA SER A 172 -6.55 18.44 -16.48
C SER A 172 -5.70 19.08 -17.57
N ASP A 173 -5.10 20.23 -17.26
CA ASP A 173 -3.97 20.76 -18.02
C ASP A 173 -2.70 20.05 -17.58
N THR A 174 -1.92 19.56 -18.55
CA THR A 174 -0.76 18.71 -18.30
C THR A 174 0.42 19.04 -19.19
N SER A 175 1.62 18.80 -18.68
CA SER A 175 2.87 18.84 -19.44
C SER A 175 3.49 17.46 -19.54
N GLU A 176 4.23 17.21 -20.61
CA GLU A 176 5.07 16.02 -20.70
C GLU A 176 6.15 16.01 -19.60
N LEU A 177 6.28 14.86 -18.93
CA LEU A 177 7.38 14.57 -18.00
C LEU A 177 8.21 13.40 -18.55
N PRO A 178 9.14 13.67 -19.48
CA PRO A 178 9.97 12.62 -20.05
C PRO A 178 10.89 12.01 -19.00
N GLU A 179 11.08 10.70 -19.12
CA GLU A 179 12.06 9.96 -18.34
C GLU A 179 13.48 10.39 -18.72
N ARG A 180 14.40 10.39 -17.76
CA ARG A 180 15.81 10.64 -18.06
C ARG A 180 16.40 9.44 -18.80
N PRO A 181 17.36 9.66 -19.73
CA PRO A 181 18.07 8.54 -20.36
C PRO A 181 18.66 7.62 -19.29
N ALA A 182 18.37 6.32 -19.40
CA ALA A 182 18.89 5.34 -18.46
C ALA A 182 20.39 5.11 -18.69
N VAL A 183 21.16 5.15 -17.60
CA VAL A 183 22.52 4.62 -17.57
C VAL A 183 22.42 3.11 -17.37
N ASP A 184 23.23 2.32 -18.08
CA ASP A 184 23.28 0.87 -17.89
C ASP A 184 23.71 0.54 -16.44
N ALA A 185 22.93 -0.29 -15.76
CA ALA A 185 23.11 -0.62 -14.34
C ALA A 185 22.95 -2.14 -14.10
N PRO A 186 23.77 -2.99 -14.74
CA PRO A 186 23.53 -4.43 -14.83
C PRO A 186 23.53 -5.15 -13.48
N ASP A 187 24.40 -4.74 -12.54
CA ASP A 187 24.46 -5.37 -11.21
C ASP A 187 23.27 -5.01 -10.34
N LEU A 188 22.76 -3.77 -10.45
CA LEU A 188 21.53 -3.35 -9.79
C LEU A 188 20.33 -4.11 -10.36
N VAL A 189 20.24 -4.24 -11.68
CA VAL A 189 19.18 -5.00 -12.36
C VAL A 189 19.16 -6.45 -11.88
N ARG A 190 20.30 -7.15 -11.92
CA ARG A 190 20.39 -8.54 -11.46
C ARG A 190 19.95 -8.70 -10.01
N ARG A 191 20.43 -7.83 -9.12
CA ARG A 191 20.07 -7.86 -7.70
C ARG A 191 18.59 -7.59 -7.47
N ALA A 192 18.04 -6.57 -8.13
CA ALA A 192 16.63 -6.19 -8.01
C ALA A 192 15.71 -7.30 -8.55
N ILE A 193 16.07 -7.95 -9.67
CA ILE A 193 15.34 -9.10 -10.22
C ILE A 193 15.34 -10.24 -9.20
N GLN A 194 16.49 -10.63 -8.65
CA GLN A 194 16.55 -11.71 -7.67
C GLN A 194 15.69 -11.43 -6.43
N ARG A 195 15.75 -10.20 -5.90
CA ARG A 195 14.93 -9.79 -4.75
C ARG A 195 13.45 -9.76 -5.09
N PHE A 196 13.09 -9.38 -6.31
CA PHE A 196 11.72 -9.39 -6.76
C PHE A 196 11.19 -10.82 -7.00
N GLU A 197 12.01 -11.75 -7.51
CA GLU A 197 11.65 -13.17 -7.62
C GLU A 197 11.36 -13.77 -6.24
N ASP A 198 12.18 -13.43 -5.25
CA ASP A 198 11.94 -13.84 -3.89
C ASP A 198 10.65 -13.22 -3.31
N TYR A 199 10.40 -11.94 -3.60
CA TYR A 199 9.14 -11.27 -3.25
C TYR A 199 7.94 -11.94 -3.91
N ALA A 200 8.05 -12.29 -5.19
CA ALA A 200 7.01 -12.97 -5.95
C ALA A 200 6.73 -14.36 -5.40
N ALA A 201 7.77 -15.14 -5.10
CA ALA A 201 7.65 -16.45 -4.48
C ALA A 201 6.97 -16.37 -3.11
N ALA A 202 7.32 -15.36 -2.29
CA ALA A 202 6.70 -15.11 -1.00
C ALA A 202 5.20 -14.77 -1.11
N HIS A 203 4.78 -14.16 -2.21
CA HIS A 203 3.39 -13.75 -2.47
C HIS A 203 2.61 -14.67 -3.41
N LEU A 204 3.23 -15.78 -3.85
CA LEU A 204 2.68 -16.68 -4.86
C LEU A 204 2.24 -15.93 -6.14
N LEU A 205 2.99 -14.90 -6.52
CA LEU A 205 2.73 -14.12 -7.73
C LEU A 205 3.28 -14.86 -8.95
N LEU A 206 2.43 -15.01 -9.97
CA LEU A 206 2.88 -15.47 -11.28
C LEU A 206 3.69 -14.37 -11.95
N MET A 207 4.90 -14.72 -12.40
CA MET A 207 5.75 -13.81 -13.16
C MET A 207 5.21 -13.65 -14.59
N PRO A 208 5.07 -12.41 -15.10
CA PRO A 208 4.65 -12.19 -16.49
C PRO A 208 5.67 -12.77 -17.48
N ASP A 209 5.24 -13.20 -18.66
CA ASP A 209 6.15 -13.70 -19.71
C ASP A 209 7.21 -12.66 -20.10
N VAL A 210 6.87 -11.36 -20.02
CA VAL A 210 7.79 -10.24 -20.25
C VAL A 210 9.02 -10.30 -19.33
N TRP A 211 8.89 -10.92 -18.15
CA TRP A 211 9.96 -11.10 -17.17
C TRP A 211 11.11 -11.94 -17.72
N LEU A 212 10.82 -12.94 -18.57
CA LEU A 212 11.80 -13.82 -19.20
C LEU A 212 12.77 -13.08 -20.12
N PHE A 213 12.40 -11.87 -20.56
CA PHE A 213 13.19 -11.07 -21.50
C PHE A 213 13.95 -9.92 -20.84
N PHE A 214 13.86 -9.75 -19.52
CA PHE A 214 14.54 -8.65 -18.82
C PHE A 214 16.06 -8.77 -18.88
N ASP A 215 16.60 -9.99 -18.92
CA ASP A 215 18.03 -10.23 -19.18
C ASP A 215 18.49 -9.71 -20.55
N GLN A 216 17.56 -9.54 -21.50
CA GLN A 216 17.83 -9.12 -22.87
C GLN A 216 17.50 -7.65 -23.12
N THR A 217 16.47 -7.09 -22.47
CA THR A 217 15.94 -5.77 -22.81
C THR A 217 16.75 -4.60 -22.24
N ARG A 218 17.49 -4.80 -21.14
CA ARG A 218 18.30 -3.78 -20.42
C ARG A 218 17.60 -2.44 -20.12
N ASP A 219 16.29 -2.34 -20.31
CA ASP A 219 15.51 -1.14 -20.04
C ASP A 219 15.18 -1.07 -18.54
N VAL A 220 16.07 -0.41 -17.81
CA VAL A 220 15.98 -0.22 -16.36
C VAL A 220 14.64 0.42 -15.96
N GLY A 221 14.13 1.36 -16.74
CA GLY A 221 12.87 2.06 -16.47
C GLY A 221 11.67 1.14 -16.58
N ARG A 222 11.62 0.34 -17.65
CA ARG A 222 10.56 -0.66 -17.85
C ARG A 222 10.60 -1.77 -16.80
N ILE A 223 11.79 -2.21 -16.40
CA ILE A 223 11.97 -3.21 -15.32
C ILE A 223 11.41 -2.64 -14.00
N ALA A 224 11.81 -1.41 -13.65
CA ALA A 224 11.34 -0.72 -12.45
C ALA A 224 9.81 -0.54 -12.44
N ASP A 225 9.21 -0.10 -13.55
CA ASP A 225 7.76 0.10 -13.65
C ASP A 225 6.98 -1.23 -13.57
N THR A 226 7.53 -2.30 -14.15
CA THR A 226 6.94 -3.64 -14.07
C THR A 226 6.96 -4.18 -12.65
N MET A 227 8.09 -4.01 -11.94
CA MET A 227 8.22 -4.38 -10.52
C MET A 227 7.22 -3.58 -9.66
N ALA A 228 7.22 -2.25 -9.79
CA ALA A 228 6.38 -1.36 -8.99
C ALA A 228 4.87 -1.61 -9.19
N THR A 229 4.47 -2.02 -10.40
CA THR A 229 3.08 -2.42 -10.70
C THR A 229 2.64 -3.60 -9.84
N ARG A 230 3.53 -4.57 -9.61
CA ARG A 230 3.23 -5.84 -8.93
C ARG A 230 3.43 -5.80 -7.42
N MET A 231 4.31 -4.92 -6.93
CA MET A 231 4.51 -4.73 -5.49
C MET A 231 3.23 -4.21 -4.83
N LYS A 232 2.84 -4.77 -3.69
CA LYS A 232 1.76 -4.23 -2.86
C LYS A 232 2.40 -3.24 -1.89
N LEU A 233 2.24 -1.97 -2.17
CA LEU A 233 2.79 -0.87 -1.38
C LEU A 233 1.68 0.16 -1.12
N PRO A 234 1.80 0.95 -0.04
CA PRO A 234 0.94 2.10 0.17
C PRO A 234 0.97 3.05 -1.05
N VAL A 235 -0.15 3.76 -1.29
CA VAL A 235 -0.28 4.72 -2.41
C VAL A 235 0.85 5.73 -2.41
N LYS A 236 1.21 6.24 -1.22
CA LYS A 236 2.31 7.18 -1.04
C LYS A 236 3.63 6.63 -1.59
N ASP A 237 4.01 5.41 -1.22
CA ASP A 237 5.26 4.79 -1.65
C ASP A 237 5.25 4.47 -3.16
N LYS A 238 4.10 4.01 -3.69
CA LYS A 238 3.95 3.82 -5.15
C LYS A 238 4.05 5.15 -5.90
N TYR A 239 3.45 6.21 -5.37
CA TYR A 239 3.53 7.54 -5.96
C TYR A 239 4.98 8.04 -5.96
N GLU A 240 5.70 7.88 -4.84
CA GLU A 240 7.13 8.22 -4.77
C GLU A 240 7.92 7.51 -5.88
N LEU A 241 7.66 6.22 -6.13
CA LEU A 241 8.26 5.50 -7.25
C LEU A 241 7.88 6.08 -8.62
N LEU A 242 6.61 6.41 -8.84
CA LEU A 242 6.14 7.01 -10.09
C LEU A 242 6.82 8.37 -10.34
N ALA A 243 7.01 9.17 -9.30
CA ALA A 243 7.58 10.51 -9.37
C ALA A 243 9.10 10.52 -9.64
N ILE A 244 9.82 9.40 -9.45
CA ILE A 244 11.25 9.29 -9.76
C ILE A 244 11.44 9.09 -11.28
N LEU A 245 11.72 10.20 -11.97
CA LEU A 245 11.99 10.25 -13.42
C LEU A 245 13.36 9.66 -13.82
N ASP A 246 14.22 9.36 -12.86
CA ASP A 246 15.52 8.72 -13.08
C ASP A 246 15.36 7.19 -12.93
N PRO A 247 15.43 6.40 -14.01
CA PRO A 247 15.20 4.96 -13.96
C PRO A 247 16.11 4.22 -12.98
N VAL A 248 17.39 4.61 -12.89
CA VAL A 248 18.35 3.94 -12.01
C VAL A 248 17.97 4.21 -10.55
N LYS A 249 17.70 5.47 -10.20
CA LYS A 249 17.26 5.82 -8.83
C LYS A 249 15.94 5.18 -8.44
N ARG A 250 15.02 5.02 -9.41
CA ARG A 250 13.75 4.33 -9.19
C ARG A 250 13.99 2.86 -8.88
N LEU A 251 14.87 2.21 -9.64
CA LEU A 251 15.24 0.82 -9.39
C LEU A 251 16.00 0.65 -8.06
N GLU A 252 16.88 1.58 -7.68
CA GLU A 252 17.53 1.60 -6.36
C GLU A 252 16.51 1.69 -5.23
N LYS A 253 15.49 2.54 -5.37
CA LYS A 253 14.40 2.66 -4.39
C LYS A 253 13.59 1.36 -4.32
N ILE A 254 13.27 0.73 -5.45
CA ILE A 254 12.59 -0.58 -5.48
C ILE A 254 13.45 -1.65 -4.81
N ASP A 255 14.73 -1.73 -5.16
CA ASP A 255 15.71 -2.64 -4.57
C ASP A 255 15.77 -2.50 -3.05
N SER A 256 15.78 -1.25 -2.55
CA SER A 256 15.73 -0.94 -1.12
C SER A 256 14.41 -1.35 -0.47
N LEU A 257 13.27 -1.18 -1.14
CA LEU A 257 11.95 -1.57 -0.61
C LEU A 257 11.77 -3.09 -0.57
N LEU A 258 12.43 -3.82 -1.46
CA LEU A 258 12.46 -5.28 -1.48
C LEU A 258 13.47 -5.87 -0.48
N ASP A 259 14.36 -5.06 0.07
CA ASP A 259 15.34 -5.49 1.06
C ASP A 259 14.70 -5.66 2.44
N VAL A 260 14.16 -6.86 2.66
CA VAL A 260 13.60 -7.30 3.94
C VAL A 260 14.60 -7.32 5.09
N SER A 261 15.90 -7.40 4.81
CA SER A 261 16.93 -7.52 5.86
C SER A 261 17.11 -6.25 6.67
N ALA A 262 16.74 -5.11 6.10
CA ALA A 262 16.86 -3.80 6.73
C ALA A 262 15.76 -3.53 7.78
N ARG A 263 14.70 -4.35 7.81
CA ARG A 263 13.52 -4.09 8.63
C ARG A 263 13.64 -4.74 10.01
N PRO A 264 13.63 -3.96 11.11
CA PRO A 264 13.79 -4.52 12.43
C PRO A 264 12.54 -5.31 12.86
N PHE A 265 12.75 -6.28 13.73
CA PHE A 265 11.67 -6.94 14.45
C PHE A 265 11.24 -6.06 15.63
N GLY A 266 9.93 -5.93 15.83
CA GLY A 266 9.38 -5.26 17.01
C GLY A 266 9.73 -6.05 18.28
N PRO A 267 9.80 -5.39 19.45
CA PRO A 267 10.27 -6.02 20.67
C PRO A 267 9.40 -7.21 21.12
N ALA A 268 8.08 -7.12 20.93
CA ALA A 268 7.16 -8.23 21.23
C ALA A 268 7.46 -9.45 20.35
N TYR A 269 7.56 -9.24 19.03
CA TYR A 269 7.85 -10.32 18.08
C TYR A 269 9.25 -10.90 18.28
N GLU A 270 10.26 -10.07 18.56
CA GLU A 270 11.61 -10.55 18.84
C GLU A 270 11.62 -11.44 20.10
N ALA A 271 10.87 -11.05 21.14
CA ALA A 271 10.70 -11.87 22.33
C ALA A 271 9.99 -13.20 22.00
N ALA A 272 8.93 -13.19 21.19
CA ALA A 272 8.25 -14.40 20.74
C ALA A 272 9.19 -15.33 19.94
N ARG A 273 9.97 -14.77 19.01
CA ARG A 273 10.96 -15.51 18.21
C ARG A 273 12.02 -16.17 19.09
N ARG A 274 12.52 -15.45 20.10
CA ARG A 274 13.46 -15.99 21.08
C ARG A 274 12.81 -17.08 21.94
N ARG A 275 11.58 -16.88 22.40
CA ARG A 275 10.82 -17.90 23.14
C ARG A 275 10.65 -19.18 22.30
N ALA A 276 10.37 -19.07 21.00
CA ALA A 276 10.25 -20.24 20.12
C ALA A 276 11.54 -21.08 20.07
N LEU A 277 12.71 -20.43 20.01
CA LEU A 277 14.00 -21.11 20.05
C LEU A 277 14.24 -21.78 21.42
N VAL A 278 13.97 -21.05 22.51
CA VAL A 278 14.10 -21.59 23.87
C VAL A 278 13.16 -22.80 24.08
N LEU A 279 11.94 -22.76 23.55
CA LEU A 279 10.99 -23.87 23.63
C LEU A 279 11.49 -25.12 22.90
N ALA A 280 12.24 -24.94 21.80
CA ALA A 280 12.88 -26.03 21.07
C ALA A 280 14.09 -26.57 21.84
N ASP A 281 14.95 -25.69 22.38
CA ASP A 281 16.10 -26.06 23.20
C ASP A 281 15.69 -26.85 24.46
N GLN A 282 14.65 -26.39 25.16
CA GLN A 282 14.13 -27.07 26.36
C GLN A 282 13.64 -28.50 26.07
N ARG A 283 13.14 -28.73 24.85
CA ARG A 283 12.73 -30.06 24.36
C ARG A 283 13.86 -30.83 23.68
N ARG A 284 15.06 -30.23 23.60
CA ARG A 284 16.22 -30.74 22.88
C ARG A 284 15.95 -31.02 21.40
N HIS A 285 15.01 -30.32 20.78
CA HIS A 285 14.74 -30.44 19.36
C HIS A 285 15.88 -29.84 18.54
N GLN A 286 16.28 -30.51 17.46
CA GLN A 286 17.30 -30.00 16.53
C GLN A 286 16.89 -28.66 15.90
N PHE A 287 15.59 -28.46 15.68
CA PHE A 287 15.08 -27.30 14.97
C PHE A 287 13.89 -26.65 15.67
N ALA A 288 13.87 -25.32 15.63
CA ALA A 288 12.66 -24.54 15.92
C ALA A 288 11.76 -24.50 14.68
N THR A 289 10.61 -25.15 14.80
CA THR A 289 9.58 -25.27 13.77
C THR A 289 8.53 -24.16 13.87
N LEU A 290 7.55 -24.15 12.95
CA LEU A 290 6.44 -23.20 12.99
C LEU A 290 5.50 -23.41 14.18
N GLU A 291 5.47 -24.61 14.73
CA GLU A 291 4.67 -24.93 15.91
C GLU A 291 5.25 -24.27 17.16
N HIS A 292 6.59 -24.24 17.28
CA HIS A 292 7.27 -23.48 18.33
C HIS A 292 6.99 -21.98 18.20
N LEU A 293 7.02 -21.46 16.96
CA LEU A 293 6.70 -20.06 16.68
C LEU A 293 5.25 -19.72 17.04
N LEU A 294 4.29 -20.52 16.57
CA LEU A 294 2.88 -20.30 16.85
C LEU A 294 2.60 -20.38 18.36
N LEU A 295 3.23 -21.33 19.07
CA LEU A 295 3.12 -21.43 20.53
C LEU A 295 3.60 -20.13 21.19
N ALA A 296 4.76 -19.60 20.80
CA ALA A 296 5.26 -18.35 21.33
C ALA A 296 4.40 -17.12 20.95
N LEU A 297 3.75 -17.15 19.77
CA LEU A 297 2.81 -16.12 19.31
C LEU A 297 1.49 -16.11 20.09
N THR A 298 1.10 -17.21 20.74
CA THR A 298 -0.08 -17.20 21.63
C THR A 298 0.11 -16.32 22.87
N GLU A 299 1.35 -15.93 23.18
CA GLU A 299 1.73 -15.02 24.26
C GLU A 299 2.32 -13.70 23.74
N ASP A 300 2.32 -13.50 22.41
CA ASP A 300 2.81 -12.27 21.81
C ASP A 300 1.79 -11.15 21.95
N GLY A 301 2.27 -9.96 22.33
CA GLY A 301 1.42 -8.80 22.60
C GLY A 301 0.62 -8.31 21.39
N ASP A 302 1.10 -8.57 20.17
CA ASP A 302 0.41 -8.16 18.94
C ASP A 302 -0.45 -9.31 18.38
N ALA A 303 0.07 -10.55 18.38
CA ALA A 303 -0.61 -11.69 17.75
C ALA A 303 -1.73 -12.27 18.62
N ALA A 304 -1.56 -12.36 19.94
CA ALA A 304 -2.54 -12.98 20.82
C ALA A 304 -3.90 -12.23 20.82
N PRO A 305 -3.96 -10.90 20.86
CA PRO A 305 -5.23 -10.17 20.73
C PRO A 305 -5.93 -10.43 19.39
N VAL A 306 -5.16 -10.59 18.30
CA VAL A 306 -5.73 -10.89 16.97
C VAL A 306 -6.31 -12.31 16.92
N LEU A 307 -5.63 -13.29 17.51
CA LEU A 307 -6.13 -14.66 17.65
C LEU A 307 -7.43 -14.69 18.48
N GLN A 308 -7.46 -14.00 19.61
CA GLN A 308 -8.66 -13.89 20.46
C GLN A 308 -9.82 -13.21 19.72
N ALA A 309 -9.54 -12.14 18.96
CA ALA A 309 -10.54 -11.47 18.13
C ALA A 309 -11.09 -12.36 17.00
N CYS A 310 -10.35 -13.42 16.62
CA CYS A 310 -10.81 -14.47 15.71
C CYS A 310 -11.56 -15.61 16.42
N ASN A 311 -11.87 -15.47 17.72
CA ASN A 311 -12.48 -16.47 18.58
C ASN A 311 -11.62 -17.73 18.80
N ALA A 312 -10.29 -17.61 18.72
CA ALA A 312 -9.39 -18.69 19.10
C ALA A 312 -9.39 -18.89 20.62
N ASP A 313 -9.48 -20.14 21.06
CA ASP A 313 -9.20 -20.55 22.43
C ASP A 313 -7.69 -20.79 22.58
N LEU A 314 -7.00 -19.81 23.17
CA LEU A 314 -5.55 -19.84 23.34
C LEU A 314 -5.08 -20.93 24.30
N ASP A 315 -5.90 -21.33 25.29
CA ASP A 315 -5.53 -22.41 26.20
C ASP A 315 -5.54 -23.76 25.48
N VAL A 316 -6.59 -24.02 24.70
CA VAL A 316 -6.69 -25.21 23.86
C VAL A 316 -5.59 -25.21 22.80
N LEU A 317 -5.30 -24.06 22.17
CA LEU A 317 -4.26 -23.97 21.15
C LEU A 317 -2.88 -24.27 21.73
N ARG A 318 -2.54 -23.65 22.88
CA ARG A 318 -1.28 -23.89 23.60
C ARG A 318 -1.12 -25.35 23.97
N LYS A 319 -2.17 -25.98 24.50
CA LYS A 319 -2.16 -27.39 24.86
C LYS A 319 -1.90 -28.28 23.64
N ASN A 320 -2.65 -28.09 22.55
CA ASN A 320 -2.51 -28.89 21.34
C ASN A 320 -1.12 -28.73 20.69
N LEU A 321 -0.56 -27.52 20.71
CA LEU A 321 0.80 -27.26 20.23
C LEU A 321 1.83 -27.95 21.11
N ALA A 322 1.74 -27.81 22.44
CA ALA A 322 2.64 -28.48 23.37
C ALA A 322 2.59 -30.01 23.20
N ASP A 323 1.39 -30.58 23.11
CA ASP A 323 1.19 -32.01 22.87
C ASP A 323 1.85 -32.48 21.57
N TYR A 324 1.71 -31.72 20.48
CA TYR A 324 2.35 -32.04 19.20
C TYR A 324 3.87 -31.93 19.28
N LEU A 325 4.39 -30.88 19.91
CA LEU A 325 5.84 -30.71 20.11
C LEU A 325 6.42 -31.87 20.92
N ASP A 326 5.74 -32.27 22.00
CA ASP A 326 6.26 -33.30 22.92
C ASP A 326 6.15 -34.73 22.34
N LYS A 327 5.16 -34.99 21.47
CA LYS A 327 4.88 -36.33 20.93
C LYS A 327 5.42 -36.52 19.52
N GLU A 328 5.04 -35.64 18.61
CA GLU A 328 5.29 -35.80 17.18
C GLU A 328 6.70 -35.36 16.78
N LEU A 329 7.29 -34.38 17.48
CA LEU A 329 8.65 -33.90 17.20
C LEU A 329 9.75 -34.57 18.03
N ALA A 330 9.39 -35.50 18.92
CA ALA A 330 10.34 -36.25 19.76
C ALA A 330 11.46 -36.94 18.96
N HIS A 331 11.19 -37.36 17.72
CA HIS A 331 12.19 -38.00 16.85
C HIS A 331 13.30 -37.05 16.34
N THR A 332 13.14 -35.74 16.54
CA THR A 332 14.14 -34.71 16.14
C THR A 332 15.08 -34.31 17.27
N MET A 333 15.07 -35.04 18.39
CA MET A 333 15.91 -34.73 19.54
C MET A 333 17.40 -34.90 19.26
N ILE A 334 18.22 -33.97 19.76
CA ILE A 334 19.68 -33.99 19.69
C ILE A 334 20.30 -34.06 21.10
N GLU A 335 21.45 -34.72 21.20
CA GLU A 335 22.15 -34.86 22.48
C GLU A 335 22.91 -33.59 22.88
N THR A 336 23.42 -32.84 21.90
CA THR A 336 24.18 -31.59 22.11
C THR A 336 23.91 -30.59 20.98
N GLY A 337 23.87 -29.30 21.30
CA GLY A 337 23.64 -28.21 20.35
C GLY A 337 22.55 -27.24 20.79
N THR A 338 22.34 -26.20 19.99
CA THR A 338 21.19 -25.27 20.14
C THR A 338 20.30 -25.40 18.91
N ALA A 339 19.00 -25.25 19.11
CA ALA A 339 18.00 -25.37 18.07
C ALA A 339 18.18 -24.23 17.05
N ALA A 340 18.24 -24.59 15.77
CA ALA A 340 18.24 -23.62 14.68
C ALA A 340 16.83 -23.46 14.08
N PRO A 341 16.45 -22.28 13.58
CA PRO A 341 15.20 -22.12 12.84
C PRO A 341 15.14 -23.04 11.61
N THR A 342 13.99 -23.65 11.35
CA THR A 342 13.73 -24.34 10.08
C THR A 342 13.66 -23.37 8.89
N ALA A 343 13.81 -23.88 7.67
CA ALA A 343 13.58 -23.09 6.45
C ALA A 343 12.16 -22.49 6.39
N ALA A 344 11.14 -23.21 6.91
CA ALA A 344 9.77 -22.72 6.99
C ALA A 344 9.66 -21.53 7.95
N PHE A 345 10.32 -21.60 9.11
CA PHE A 345 10.42 -20.48 10.05
C PHE A 345 11.02 -19.24 9.37
N LEU A 346 12.17 -19.39 8.70
CA LEU A 346 12.82 -18.26 8.04
C LEU A 346 11.98 -17.66 6.90
N ARG A 347 11.21 -18.50 6.18
CA ARG A 347 10.25 -18.01 5.18
C ARG A 347 9.13 -17.19 5.82
N VAL A 348 8.65 -17.59 7.01
CA VAL A 348 7.63 -16.83 7.76
C VAL A 348 8.19 -15.49 8.22
N ASP A 349 9.41 -15.45 8.77
CA ASP A 349 10.10 -14.19 9.13
C ASP A 349 10.20 -13.26 7.90
N ARG A 350 10.63 -13.81 6.76
CA ARG A 350 10.75 -13.06 5.50
C ARG A 350 9.42 -12.51 5.00
N ARG A 351 8.37 -13.33 5.00
CA ARG A 351 7.01 -12.91 4.61
C ARG A 351 6.43 -11.89 5.58
N ALA A 352 6.70 -12.02 6.87
CA ALA A 352 6.27 -11.07 7.88
C ALA A 352 6.91 -9.70 7.65
N ALA A 353 8.21 -9.66 7.33
CA ALA A 353 8.92 -8.43 6.97
C ALA A 353 8.32 -7.77 5.72
N LEU A 354 8.02 -8.56 4.68
CA LEU A 354 7.33 -8.05 3.50
C LEU A 354 5.96 -7.49 3.86
N HIS A 355 5.11 -8.25 4.55
CA HIS A 355 3.78 -7.79 4.95
C HIS A 355 3.83 -6.48 5.74
N ALA A 356 4.82 -6.31 6.63
CA ALA A 356 5.00 -5.07 7.37
C ALA A 356 5.35 -3.89 6.44
N GLN A 357 6.11 -4.12 5.36
CA GLN A 357 6.38 -3.12 4.33
C GLN A 357 5.13 -2.75 3.54
N GLU A 358 4.32 -3.73 3.16
CA GLU A 358 3.09 -3.48 2.37
C GLU A 358 2.07 -2.64 3.15
N VAL A 359 2.00 -2.84 4.46
CA VAL A 359 1.12 -2.09 5.36
C VAL A 359 1.76 -0.75 5.80
N GLY A 360 3.06 -0.55 5.55
CA GLY A 360 3.78 0.67 5.94
C GLY A 360 4.15 0.74 7.42
N TYR A 361 4.22 -0.39 8.12
CA TYR A 361 4.69 -0.45 9.51
C TYR A 361 6.19 -0.14 9.58
N PRO A 362 6.74 0.33 10.71
CA PRO A 362 8.18 0.57 10.85
C PRO A 362 8.97 -0.69 11.24
N ALA A 363 8.31 -1.70 11.80
CA ALA A 363 8.92 -2.93 12.28
C ALA A 363 7.99 -4.14 12.03
N VAL A 364 8.55 -5.35 12.08
CA VAL A 364 7.77 -6.59 11.98
C VAL A 364 7.15 -6.92 13.33
N THR A 365 5.83 -7.10 13.37
CA THR A 365 5.08 -7.45 14.59
C THR A 365 4.70 -8.92 14.60
N GLY A 366 4.25 -9.43 15.74
CA GLY A 366 3.72 -10.80 15.82
C GLY A 366 2.46 -10.98 14.95
N THR A 367 1.70 -9.91 14.74
CA THR A 367 0.60 -9.90 13.76
C THR A 367 1.11 -10.19 12.34
N ASN A 368 2.21 -9.57 11.91
CA ASN A 368 2.79 -9.85 10.59
C ASN A 368 3.23 -11.31 10.46
N ALA A 369 3.79 -11.90 11.52
CA ALA A 369 4.20 -13.30 11.55
C ALA A 369 3.00 -14.26 11.52
N LEU A 370 1.94 -13.94 12.27
CA LEU A 370 0.68 -14.70 12.25
C LEU A 370 0.07 -14.72 10.85
N VAL A 371 0.03 -13.56 10.17
CA VAL A 371 -0.37 -13.46 8.77
C VAL A 371 0.50 -14.35 7.87
N ALA A 372 1.81 -14.32 8.07
CA ALA A 372 2.77 -15.04 7.27
C ALA A 372 2.75 -16.57 7.46
N LEU A 373 2.11 -17.10 8.52
CA LEU A 373 1.91 -18.53 8.74
C LEU A 373 0.91 -19.17 7.75
N PHE A 374 -0.14 -18.45 7.34
CA PHE A 374 -1.23 -19.04 6.55
C PHE A 374 -0.82 -19.69 5.22
N PRO A 375 0.13 -19.14 4.44
CA PRO A 375 0.58 -19.80 3.21
C PRO A 375 1.40 -21.09 3.45
N GLU A 376 1.82 -21.39 4.68
CA GLU A 376 2.47 -22.67 5.03
C GLU A 376 1.40 -23.77 5.25
N THR A 377 0.60 -24.05 4.21
CA THR A 377 -0.58 -24.94 4.27
C THR A 377 -0.28 -26.38 4.67
N ARG A 378 0.97 -26.82 4.51
CA ARG A 378 1.46 -28.15 4.92
C ARG A 378 1.95 -28.18 6.37
N SER A 379 2.01 -27.05 7.06
CA SER A 379 2.47 -26.99 8.44
C SER A 379 1.37 -27.40 9.42
N PRO A 380 1.69 -28.22 10.44
CA PRO A 380 0.80 -28.48 11.56
C PRO A 380 0.30 -27.19 12.24
N ALA A 381 1.15 -26.16 12.36
CA ALA A 381 0.77 -24.85 12.90
C ALA A 381 -0.41 -24.22 12.13
N ALA A 382 -0.36 -24.17 10.80
CA ALA A 382 -1.45 -23.64 9.98
C ALA A 382 -2.73 -24.49 10.09
N ARG A 383 -2.58 -25.83 10.17
CA ARG A 383 -3.71 -26.74 10.38
C ARG A 383 -4.39 -26.50 11.73
N MET A 384 -3.64 -26.34 12.82
CA MET A 384 -4.20 -26.10 14.15
C MET A 384 -4.94 -24.76 14.25
N LEU A 385 -4.47 -23.73 13.54
CA LEU A 385 -5.24 -22.48 13.40
C LEU A 385 -6.57 -22.73 12.68
N ALA A 386 -6.55 -23.51 11.59
CA ALA A 386 -7.76 -23.86 10.85
C ALA A 386 -8.73 -24.70 11.68
N ASP A 387 -8.24 -25.63 12.52
CA ASP A 387 -9.06 -26.45 13.42
C ASP A 387 -9.82 -25.59 14.45
N GLN A 388 -9.27 -24.45 14.83
CA GLN A 388 -9.94 -23.44 15.66
C GLN A 388 -10.79 -22.43 14.87
N GLY A 389 -10.93 -22.62 13.56
CA GLY A 389 -11.66 -21.69 12.69
C GLY A 389 -10.97 -20.34 12.51
N VAL A 390 -9.67 -20.24 12.81
CA VAL A 390 -8.88 -19.03 12.54
C VAL A 390 -8.43 -19.07 11.09
N THR A 391 -8.99 -18.18 10.27
CA THR A 391 -8.67 -18.08 8.84
C THR A 391 -7.98 -16.76 8.53
N ARG A 392 -7.23 -16.72 7.41
CA ARG A 392 -6.57 -15.50 6.92
C ARG A 392 -7.53 -14.31 6.86
N TRP A 393 -8.73 -14.52 6.32
CA TRP A 393 -9.77 -13.49 6.22
C TRP A 393 -10.24 -12.96 7.59
N ARG A 394 -10.41 -13.84 8.59
CA ARG A 394 -10.78 -13.42 9.94
C ARG A 394 -9.69 -12.60 10.59
N VAL A 395 -8.43 -13.01 10.41
CA VAL A 395 -7.25 -12.27 10.89
C VAL A 395 -7.19 -10.88 10.25
N ASP A 396 -7.34 -10.77 8.92
CA ASP A 396 -7.36 -9.46 8.24
C ASP A 396 -8.48 -8.56 8.75
N LYS A 397 -9.67 -9.13 8.96
CA LYS A 397 -10.82 -8.41 9.51
C LYS A 397 -10.58 -7.95 10.96
N ALA A 398 -9.92 -8.76 11.77
CA ALA A 398 -9.56 -8.41 13.14
C ALA A 398 -8.53 -7.28 13.19
N ILE A 399 -7.50 -7.34 12.34
CA ILE A 399 -6.48 -6.29 12.20
C ILE A 399 -7.14 -4.97 11.79
N ALA A 400 -7.99 -4.98 10.77
CA ALA A 400 -8.69 -3.78 10.31
C ALA A 400 -9.56 -3.13 11.40
N ARG A 401 -10.22 -3.95 12.24
CA ARG A 401 -11.03 -3.46 13.37
C ARG A 401 -10.18 -2.84 14.48
N ASN A 402 -9.03 -3.44 14.79
CA ASN A 402 -8.12 -2.90 15.81
C ASN A 402 -7.53 -1.56 15.36
N ALA A 403 -7.12 -1.46 14.09
CA ALA A 403 -6.64 -0.20 13.51
C ALA A 403 -7.70 0.92 13.53
N ALA A 404 -8.99 0.58 13.42
CA ALA A 404 -10.07 1.57 13.55
C ALA A 404 -10.30 2.04 14.99
N LYS A 405 -10.07 1.17 15.98
CA LYS A 405 -10.19 1.51 17.41
C LYS A 405 -9.04 2.36 17.95
N GLU A 406 -7.85 2.26 17.35
CA GLU A 406 -6.71 3.09 17.74
C GLU A 406 -6.79 4.52 17.16
N LYS A 407 -7.63 4.73 16.15
CA LYS A 407 -7.82 6.02 15.47
C LYS A 407 -9.03 6.83 15.95
N GLY A 408 -9.92 6.23 16.74
CA GLY A 408 -11.10 6.88 17.33
C GLY A 408 -10.98 6.92 18.83
#